data_AF-A0A3N0Z3T1-F1
#
_entry.id   AF-A0A3N0Z3T1-F1
#
_cell.length_a   1.000
_cell.length_b   1.000
_cell.length_c   1.000
_cell.angle_alpha   90.00
_cell.angle_beta   90.00
_cell.angle_gamma   90.00
#
_symmetry.space_group_name_H-M   'P 1'
#
loop_
_entity.id
_entity.type
_entity.pdbx_description
1 polymer ?
#
loop_
_entity_poly.entity_id
_entity_poly.type
_entity_poly.pdbx_seq_one_letter_code
_entity_poly.pdbx_strand_id
1 'polypeptide(L)'
;MSVMHDLKEKNFSDNTLLSNLDFAERFLQYHPLKQNSKLLVKGNYSCVQIGDSEQVIFTVRSENNQVFVNVCIHDIYGGKVSKDSITACHFFNHSCQDEFKSCFTQAQEAVPKEGLTSLHVICNRFSVTYSTPFQGPGLTVETKCRLKLENMTAVSLLNKKVWLQKEKPTCHGLIECVHYLTKQCLTASISPWFCYGFVIHADKEIIKISQGKNVTKEYVLLHDHEGVTMFPPTLEQKL
;
A
#
# COMPACT_ATOMS: atom_id res chain seq x y z
N MET A 1 -10.65 -29.54 -6.19
CA MET A 1 -9.37 -29.58 -6.95
C MET A 1 -8.86 -28.16 -7.08
N SER A 2 -7.56 -27.93 -6.89
CA SER A 2 -6.96 -26.60 -7.09
C SER A 2 -6.78 -26.35 -8.59
N VAL A 3 -7.12 -25.14 -9.05
CA VAL A 3 -6.94 -24.73 -10.45
C VAL A 3 -5.48 -24.88 -10.90
N MET A 4 -4.53 -24.71 -9.98
CA MET A 4 -3.10 -24.89 -10.23
C MET A 4 -2.73 -26.35 -10.47
N HIS A 5 -3.39 -27.30 -9.79
CA HIS A 5 -3.18 -28.72 -10.01
C HIS A 5 -3.64 -29.11 -11.42
N ASP A 6 -4.84 -28.70 -11.81
CA ASP A 6 -5.42 -29.00 -13.12
C ASP A 6 -4.61 -28.40 -14.28
N LEU A 7 -4.01 -27.22 -14.09
CA LEU A 7 -3.14 -26.59 -15.10
C LEU A 7 -1.79 -27.27 -15.23
N LYS A 8 -1.22 -27.74 -14.12
CA LYS A 8 0.03 -28.53 -14.14
C LYS A 8 -0.17 -29.87 -14.82
N GLU A 9 -1.28 -30.56 -14.57
CA GLU A 9 -1.63 -31.82 -15.26
C GLU A 9 -1.79 -31.62 -16.78
N LYS A 10 -2.17 -30.42 -17.21
CA LYS A 10 -2.31 -30.04 -18.63
C LYS A 10 -1.01 -29.51 -19.26
N ASN A 11 0.14 -29.62 -18.59
CA ASN A 11 1.44 -29.12 -19.05
C ASN A 11 1.45 -27.61 -19.40
N PHE A 12 0.68 -26.80 -18.66
CA PHE A 12 0.65 -25.35 -18.88
C PHE A 12 1.96 -24.69 -18.39
N SER A 13 2.61 -23.87 -19.23
CA SER A 13 3.96 -23.34 -19.00
C SER A 13 4.04 -21.82 -18.80
N ASP A 14 2.91 -21.14 -18.69
CA ASP A 14 2.87 -19.71 -18.42
C ASP A 14 3.25 -19.40 -16.96
N ASN A 15 4.52 -19.04 -16.76
CA ASN A 15 5.05 -18.73 -15.44
C ASN A 15 4.36 -17.53 -14.78
N THR A 16 3.88 -16.55 -15.56
CA THR A 16 3.17 -15.38 -15.03
C THR A 16 1.82 -15.78 -14.49
N LEU A 17 1.06 -16.58 -15.23
CA LEU A 17 -0.22 -17.10 -14.74
C LEU A 17 -0.03 -17.99 -13.50
N LEU A 18 0.94 -18.91 -13.53
CA LEU A 18 1.23 -19.79 -12.40
C LEU A 18 1.64 -19.00 -11.14
N SER A 19 2.44 -17.95 -11.29
CA SER A 19 2.80 -17.07 -10.17
C SER A 19 1.59 -16.29 -9.64
N ASN A 20 0.68 -15.82 -10.52
CA ASN A 20 -0.53 -15.12 -10.09
C ASN A 20 -1.48 -16.06 -9.36
N LEU A 21 -1.60 -17.30 -9.80
CA LEU A 21 -2.40 -18.34 -9.15
C LEU A 21 -1.85 -18.68 -7.77
N ASP A 22 -0.55 -18.93 -7.66
CA ASP A 22 0.10 -19.20 -6.37
C ASP A 22 -0.07 -18.02 -5.40
N PHE A 23 0.09 -16.78 -5.87
CA PHE A 23 -0.18 -15.60 -5.05
C PHE A 23 -1.65 -15.54 -4.61
N ALA A 24 -2.59 -15.74 -5.54
CA ALA A 24 -4.02 -15.71 -5.24
C ALA A 24 -4.39 -16.80 -4.23
N GLU A 25 -3.91 -18.03 -4.39
CA GLU A 25 -4.17 -19.12 -3.43
C GLU A 25 -3.65 -18.80 -2.02
N ARG A 26 -2.42 -18.26 -1.91
CA ARG A 26 -1.85 -17.86 -0.61
C ARG A 26 -2.58 -16.68 0.01
N PHE A 27 -2.93 -15.68 -0.78
CA PHE A 27 -3.71 -14.51 -0.33
C PHE A 27 -5.03 -14.96 0.30
N LEU A 28 -5.62 -16.02 -0.25
CA LEU A 28 -6.93 -16.54 0.14
C LEU A 28 -6.96 -17.61 1.19
N GLN A 29 -5.85 -18.32 1.38
CA GLN A 29 -5.75 -19.32 2.41
C GLN A 29 -6.19 -18.79 3.79
N TYR A 30 -5.99 -17.49 4.03
CA TYR A 30 -6.29 -16.78 5.27
C TYR A 30 -7.40 -15.72 5.14
N HIS A 31 -7.99 -15.54 3.95
CA HIS A 31 -8.98 -14.48 3.72
C HIS A 31 -10.32 -14.79 4.41
N PRO A 32 -10.99 -13.82 5.05
CA PRO A 32 -12.29 -14.04 5.72
C PRO A 32 -13.37 -14.62 4.80
N LEU A 33 -13.31 -14.29 3.50
CA LEU A 33 -14.24 -14.76 2.47
C LEU A 33 -13.86 -16.10 1.82
N LYS A 34 -12.87 -16.84 2.35
CA LYS A 34 -12.35 -18.08 1.74
C LYS A 34 -13.42 -19.14 1.46
N GLN A 35 -14.29 -19.41 2.44
CA GLN A 35 -15.32 -20.46 2.34
C GLN A 35 -16.30 -20.22 1.19
N ASN A 36 -16.37 -18.95 0.80
CA ASN A 36 -17.29 -18.42 -0.17
C ASN A 36 -16.60 -18.24 -1.54
N SER A 37 -15.28 -18.37 -1.63
CA SER A 37 -14.59 -17.99 -2.85
C SER A 37 -14.40 -19.10 -3.88
N LYS A 38 -14.50 -18.74 -5.16
CA LYS A 38 -14.09 -19.56 -6.31
C LYS A 38 -12.99 -18.84 -7.09
N LEU A 39 -11.86 -19.51 -7.27
CA LEU A 39 -10.77 -19.02 -8.12
C LEU A 39 -11.08 -19.33 -9.59
N LEU A 40 -11.06 -18.31 -10.45
CA LEU A 40 -11.22 -18.42 -11.90
C LEU A 40 -10.01 -17.77 -12.61
N VAL A 41 -9.73 -18.22 -13.82
CA VAL A 41 -8.76 -17.58 -14.71
C VAL A 41 -9.53 -16.86 -15.82
N LYS A 42 -9.28 -15.57 -16.02
CA LYS A 42 -9.93 -14.77 -17.08
C LYS A 42 -8.89 -14.02 -17.92
N GLY A 43 -8.94 -14.23 -19.23
CA GLY A 43 -8.05 -13.58 -20.19
C GLY A 43 -6.60 -14.08 -20.11
N ASN A 44 -5.71 -13.41 -20.84
CA ASN A 44 -4.28 -13.71 -20.81
C ASN A 44 -3.69 -13.04 -19.56
N TYR A 45 -3.14 -13.85 -18.63
CA TYR A 45 -2.37 -13.40 -17.46
C TYR A 45 -3.13 -12.80 -16.26
N SER A 46 -4.47 -12.77 -16.24
CA SER A 46 -5.24 -12.28 -15.08
C SER A 46 -5.96 -13.41 -14.35
N CYS A 47 -5.75 -13.50 -13.03
CA CYS A 47 -6.48 -14.39 -12.14
C CYS A 47 -7.63 -13.61 -11.51
N VAL A 48 -8.84 -14.13 -11.62
CA VAL A 48 -10.04 -13.51 -11.05
C VAL A 48 -10.61 -14.48 -10.04
N GLN A 49 -10.50 -14.15 -8.78
CA GLN A 49 -11.24 -14.83 -7.75
C GLN A 49 -12.56 -14.10 -7.52
N ILE A 50 -13.64 -14.85 -7.55
CA ILE A 50 -14.97 -14.36 -7.18
C ILE A 50 -15.23 -14.84 -5.75
N GLY A 51 -15.74 -13.98 -4.87
CA GLY A 51 -16.36 -14.44 -3.62
C GLY A 51 -17.62 -15.27 -3.90
N ASP A 52 -18.41 -15.61 -2.88
CA ASP A 52 -19.69 -16.35 -3.08
C ASP A 52 -20.78 -15.39 -3.53
N SER A 53 -20.52 -14.10 -3.35
CA SER A 53 -21.35 -13.03 -3.84
C SER A 53 -20.76 -12.51 -5.14
N GLU A 54 -21.59 -12.45 -6.20
CA GLU A 54 -21.30 -11.73 -7.45
C GLU A 54 -20.93 -10.25 -7.21
N GLN A 55 -21.18 -9.77 -6.00
CA GLN A 55 -20.90 -8.42 -5.55
C GLN A 55 -19.43 -8.18 -5.21
N VAL A 56 -18.59 -9.20 -4.94
CA VAL A 56 -17.17 -8.97 -4.59
C VAL A 56 -16.23 -9.82 -5.45
N ILE A 57 -15.40 -9.13 -6.23
CA ILE A 57 -14.47 -9.73 -7.19
C ILE A 57 -13.06 -9.26 -6.87
N PHE A 58 -12.16 -10.21 -6.60
CA PHE A 58 -10.72 -9.96 -6.43
C PHE A 58 -10.01 -10.33 -7.72
N THR A 59 -9.28 -9.39 -8.30
CA THR A 59 -8.45 -9.62 -9.49
C THR A 59 -6.99 -9.47 -9.13
N VAL A 60 -6.22 -10.53 -9.37
CA VAL A 60 -4.76 -10.55 -9.26
C VAL A 60 -4.18 -10.52 -10.67
N ARG A 61 -3.36 -9.52 -10.95
CA ARG A 61 -2.63 -9.40 -12.21
C ARG A 61 -1.16 -9.12 -11.94
N SER A 62 -0.30 -9.48 -12.88
CA SER A 62 1.11 -9.12 -12.83
C SER A 62 1.46 -8.20 -13.99
N GLU A 63 2.15 -7.11 -13.69
CA GLU A 63 2.63 -6.14 -14.66
C GLU A 63 4.07 -5.76 -14.26
N ASN A 64 5.03 -5.82 -15.19
CA ASN A 64 6.45 -5.53 -14.93
C ASN A 64 7.04 -6.26 -13.71
N ASN A 65 6.76 -7.56 -13.56
CA ASN A 65 7.15 -8.40 -12.41
C ASN A 65 6.58 -7.94 -11.05
N GLN A 66 5.56 -7.08 -11.04
CA GLN A 66 4.85 -6.66 -9.85
C GLN A 66 3.43 -7.20 -9.85
N VAL A 67 3.04 -7.81 -8.73
CA VAL A 67 1.67 -8.28 -8.51
C VAL A 67 0.80 -7.11 -8.06
N PHE A 68 -0.35 -6.94 -8.70
CA PHE A 68 -1.40 -6.00 -8.38
C PHE A 68 -2.66 -6.73 -7.93
N VAL A 69 -3.32 -6.19 -6.92
CA VAL A 69 -4.61 -6.69 -6.42
C VAL A 69 -5.64 -5.59 -6.61
N ASN A 70 -6.66 -5.85 -7.43
CA ASN A 70 -7.81 -4.98 -7.59
C ASN A 70 -9.02 -5.66 -6.97
N VAL A 71 -9.76 -4.95 -6.12
CA VAL A 71 -10.99 -5.45 -5.49
C VAL A 71 -12.17 -4.67 -6.06
N CYS A 72 -13.09 -5.33 -6.73
CA CYS A 72 -14.31 -4.70 -7.24
C CYS A 72 -15.49 -5.12 -6.38
N ILE A 73 -16.24 -4.13 -5.90
CA ILE A 73 -17.42 -4.30 -5.06
C ILE A 73 -18.61 -3.67 -5.78
N HIS A 74 -19.57 -4.49 -6.15
CA HIS A 74 -20.76 -4.11 -6.89
C HIS A 74 -21.97 -4.19 -5.98
N ASP A 75 -22.53 -3.04 -5.62
CA ASP A 75 -23.85 -3.00 -4.97
C ASP A 75 -24.93 -2.93 -6.05
N ILE A 76 -25.51 -4.08 -6.36
CA ILE A 76 -26.55 -4.22 -7.39
C ILE A 76 -27.94 -3.76 -6.94
N TYR A 77 -28.14 -3.60 -5.64
CA TYR A 77 -29.45 -3.25 -5.07
C TYR A 77 -29.48 -1.81 -4.53
N GLY A 78 -28.34 -1.31 -4.04
CA GLY A 78 -28.20 0.03 -3.51
C GLY A 78 -27.99 1.09 -4.59
N GLY A 79 -28.67 2.22 -4.42
CA GLY A 79 -28.48 3.39 -5.28
C GLY A 79 -27.14 4.10 -5.08
N LYS A 80 -26.50 3.91 -3.93
CA LYS A 80 -25.34 4.69 -3.49
C LYS A 80 -24.40 3.86 -2.61
N VAL A 81 -23.10 4.07 -2.77
CA VAL A 81 -22.05 3.63 -1.85
C VAL A 81 -22.26 4.33 -0.50
N SER A 82 -22.37 3.54 0.56
CA SER A 82 -22.51 4.00 1.93
C SER A 82 -21.26 3.67 2.74
N LYS A 83 -21.11 4.27 3.92
CA LYS A 83 -20.00 3.93 4.83
C LYS A 83 -20.10 2.50 5.34
N ASP A 84 -21.32 1.98 5.48
CA ASP A 84 -21.60 0.64 5.99
C ASP A 84 -21.26 -0.44 4.96
N SER A 85 -21.32 -0.12 3.66
CA SER A 85 -20.87 -1.03 2.60
C SER A 85 -19.35 -1.10 2.46
N ILE A 86 -18.60 -0.24 3.15
CA ILE A 86 -17.14 -0.27 3.21
C ILE A 86 -16.73 -1.05 4.45
N THR A 87 -16.17 -2.23 4.27
CA THR A 87 -15.76 -3.10 5.38
C THR A 87 -14.25 -3.31 5.39
N ALA A 88 -13.68 -3.61 6.56
CA ALA A 88 -12.24 -3.82 6.69
C ALA A 88 -11.74 -5.05 5.89
N CYS A 89 -12.59 -6.05 5.65
CA CYS A 89 -12.19 -7.24 4.90
C CYS A 89 -11.92 -6.96 3.42
N HIS A 90 -12.45 -5.86 2.87
CA HIS A 90 -12.14 -5.41 1.50
C HIS A 90 -10.68 -4.98 1.35
N PHE A 91 -10.00 -4.70 2.46
CA PHE A 91 -8.60 -4.30 2.54
C PHE A 91 -7.73 -5.39 3.19
N PHE A 92 -8.20 -6.64 3.22
CA PHE A 92 -7.46 -7.73 3.87
C PHE A 92 -6.08 -7.94 3.26
N ASN A 93 -5.07 -8.17 4.11
CA ASN A 93 -3.66 -8.32 3.73
C ASN A 93 -3.07 -7.16 2.89
N HIS A 94 -3.77 -6.03 2.82
CA HIS A 94 -3.26 -4.83 2.18
C HIS A 94 -2.25 -4.13 3.10
N SER A 95 -1.00 -4.01 2.65
CA SER A 95 0.00 -3.16 3.28
C SER A 95 -0.17 -1.73 2.77
N CYS A 96 -0.87 -0.91 3.56
CA CYS A 96 -1.13 0.48 3.20
C CYS A 96 0.18 1.28 3.15
N GLN A 97 0.36 2.07 2.09
CA GLN A 97 1.52 2.97 1.98
C GLN A 97 1.43 4.17 2.94
N ASP A 98 0.27 4.38 3.56
CA ASP A 98 -0.04 5.46 4.47
C ASP A 98 -0.24 4.94 5.90
N GLU A 99 0.80 5.06 6.72
CA GLU A 99 0.80 4.53 8.10
C GLU A 99 0.11 5.45 9.10
N PHE A 100 -0.28 6.66 8.68
CA PHE A 100 -1.05 7.59 9.50
C PHE A 100 -2.54 7.37 9.34
N LYS A 101 -2.97 6.96 8.15
CA LYS A 101 -4.39 6.78 7.83
C LYS A 101 -4.57 5.64 6.84
N SER A 102 -5.17 4.56 7.31
CA SER A 102 -5.40 3.36 6.48
C SER A 102 -6.30 3.67 5.28
N CYS A 103 -6.16 2.91 4.19
CA CYS A 103 -7.06 2.97 3.04
C CYS A 103 -8.54 2.78 3.43
N PHE A 104 -8.81 1.93 4.42
CA PHE A 104 -10.15 1.72 4.97
C PHE A 104 -10.73 3.02 5.57
N THR A 105 -9.97 3.68 6.44
CA THR A 105 -10.35 4.95 7.05
C THR A 105 -10.53 6.04 5.99
N GLN A 106 -9.60 6.14 5.03
CA GLN A 106 -9.70 7.10 3.93
C GLN A 106 -10.95 6.86 3.07
N ALA A 107 -11.29 5.60 2.78
CA ALA A 107 -12.49 5.25 2.03
C ALA A 107 -13.76 5.67 2.77
N GLN A 108 -13.88 5.36 4.07
CA GLN A 108 -15.05 5.73 4.87
C GLN A 108 -15.23 7.25 4.99
N GLU A 109 -14.14 8.00 5.09
CA GLU A 109 -14.19 9.47 5.16
C GLU A 109 -14.49 10.11 3.81
N ALA A 110 -14.12 9.47 2.70
CA ALA A 110 -14.37 9.95 1.36
C ALA A 110 -15.85 9.85 0.94
N VAL A 111 -16.65 9.02 1.63
CA VAL A 111 -18.09 8.93 1.37
C VAL A 111 -18.83 10.14 1.99
N PRO A 112 -19.40 11.03 1.17
CA PRO A 112 -20.17 12.18 1.61
C PRO A 112 -21.55 11.73 2.14
N LYS A 113 -22.26 12.61 2.85
CA LYS A 113 -23.61 12.30 3.39
C LYS A 113 -24.62 12.02 2.26
N GLU A 114 -24.43 12.69 1.13
CA GLU A 114 -25.26 12.58 -0.06
C GLU A 114 -25.02 11.26 -0.81
N GLY A 115 -23.95 10.52 -0.47
CA GLY A 115 -23.52 9.26 -1.08
C GLY A 115 -22.82 9.43 -2.44
N LEU A 116 -22.17 8.37 -2.90
CA LEU A 116 -21.51 8.27 -4.22
C LEU A 116 -22.12 7.12 -5.02
N THR A 117 -22.05 7.16 -6.34
CA THR A 117 -22.34 5.96 -7.17
C THR A 117 -21.09 5.15 -7.45
N SER A 118 -19.91 5.76 -7.33
CA SER A 118 -18.64 5.03 -7.34
C SER A 118 -17.58 5.64 -6.42
N LEU A 119 -16.75 4.78 -5.85
CA LEU A 119 -15.58 5.16 -5.07
C LEU A 119 -14.42 4.26 -5.46
N HIS A 120 -13.35 4.85 -5.97
CA HIS A 120 -12.11 4.16 -6.30
C HIS A 120 -11.03 4.57 -5.31
N VAL A 121 -10.39 3.61 -4.65
CA VAL A 121 -9.26 3.86 -3.74
C VAL A 121 -8.04 3.19 -4.33
N ILE A 122 -6.98 3.96 -4.56
CA ILE A 122 -5.72 3.50 -5.13
C ILE A 122 -4.64 3.63 -4.07
N CYS A 123 -3.93 2.54 -3.82
CA CYS A 123 -2.83 2.48 -2.87
C CYS A 123 -1.70 1.57 -3.37
N ASN A 124 -0.70 2.18 -4.01
CA ASN A 124 0.43 1.47 -4.59
C ASN A 124 -0.02 0.37 -5.57
N ARG A 125 0.24 -0.90 -5.24
CA ARG A 125 -0.13 -2.08 -6.05
C ARG A 125 -1.51 -2.66 -5.70
N PHE A 126 -2.28 -1.94 -4.90
CA PHE A 126 -3.61 -2.33 -4.47
C PHE A 126 -4.63 -1.27 -4.89
N SER A 127 -5.79 -1.70 -5.37
CA SER A 127 -6.94 -0.81 -5.51
C SER A 127 -8.22 -1.50 -5.06
N VAL A 128 -9.19 -0.69 -4.66
CA VAL A 128 -10.56 -1.13 -4.43
C VAL A 128 -11.53 -0.17 -5.09
N THR A 129 -12.50 -0.71 -5.83
CA THR A 129 -13.53 0.03 -6.53
C THR A 129 -14.89 -0.40 -6.00
N TYR A 130 -15.63 0.53 -5.42
CA TYR A 130 -17.05 0.40 -5.10
C TYR A 130 -17.85 1.01 -6.24
N SER A 131 -18.89 0.32 -6.71
CA SER A 131 -19.74 0.82 -7.79
C SER A 131 -21.17 0.33 -7.65
N THR A 132 -22.11 1.14 -8.14
CA THR A 132 -23.52 0.80 -8.29
C THR A 132 -23.88 0.80 -9.78
N PRO A 133 -25.00 0.16 -10.20
CA PRO A 133 -25.45 0.21 -11.59
C PRO A 133 -26.00 1.59 -12.00
N PHE A 134 -26.13 2.52 -11.06
CA PHE A 134 -26.73 3.83 -11.28
C PHE A 134 -25.69 4.88 -11.67
N GLN A 135 -26.08 5.82 -12.52
CA GLN A 135 -25.24 6.96 -12.87
C GLN A 135 -25.24 8.01 -11.76
N GLY A 136 -24.10 8.64 -11.54
CA GLY A 136 -23.96 9.67 -10.52
C GLY A 136 -22.50 10.02 -10.23
N PRO A 137 -22.25 10.71 -9.10
CA PRO A 137 -20.91 11.17 -8.75
C PRO A 137 -20.00 10.01 -8.37
N GLY A 138 -18.80 10.03 -8.96
CA GLY A 138 -17.69 9.14 -8.61
C GLY A 138 -16.57 9.91 -7.93
N LEU A 139 -15.83 9.24 -7.05
CA LEU A 139 -14.65 9.81 -6.40
C LEU A 139 -13.47 8.86 -6.49
N THR A 140 -12.26 9.40 -6.67
CA THR A 140 -11.01 8.63 -6.54
C THR A 140 -10.19 9.15 -5.36
N VAL A 141 -9.76 8.25 -4.50
CA VAL A 141 -8.85 8.49 -3.38
C VAL A 141 -7.52 7.83 -3.70
N GLU A 142 -6.52 8.64 -4.05
CA GLU A 142 -5.15 8.17 -4.20
C GLU A 142 -4.40 8.41 -2.89
N THR A 143 -3.98 7.33 -2.24
CA THR A 143 -3.26 7.46 -0.98
C THR A 143 -1.83 7.94 -1.22
N LYS A 144 -1.32 8.75 -0.30
CA LYS A 144 0.07 9.22 -0.32
C LYS A 144 0.93 8.29 0.52
N CYS A 145 2.16 8.00 0.08
CA CYS A 145 3.07 7.23 0.92
C CYS A 145 3.51 8.08 2.11
N ARG A 146 3.14 7.63 3.32
CA ARG A 146 3.46 8.28 4.60
C ARG A 146 3.96 7.24 5.58
N LEU A 147 5.27 7.23 5.84
CA LEU A 147 5.89 6.30 6.77
C LEU A 147 6.01 6.91 8.17
N LYS A 148 5.73 6.11 9.18
CA LYS A 148 5.83 6.46 10.59
C LYS A 148 7.06 5.78 11.19
N LEU A 149 8.02 6.56 11.66
CA LEU A 149 9.21 6.03 12.35
C LEU A 149 9.06 6.13 13.87
N GLU A 150 8.07 5.41 14.42
CA GLU A 150 7.96 5.24 15.87
C GLU A 150 9.02 4.25 16.36
N ASN A 151 9.70 4.59 17.47
CA ASN A 151 10.73 3.75 18.09
C ASN A 151 11.85 3.37 17.11
N MET A 152 12.74 4.34 16.82
CA MET A 152 13.90 4.18 15.93
C MET A 152 14.90 3.14 16.45
N THR A 153 14.62 1.87 16.14
CA THR A 153 15.54 0.75 16.34
C THR A 153 16.14 0.39 14.99
N ALA A 154 17.33 -0.21 14.99
CA ALA A 154 17.93 -0.72 13.75
C ALA A 154 16.98 -1.70 13.03
N VAL A 155 16.26 -2.53 13.79
CA VAL A 155 15.28 -3.49 13.23
C VAL A 155 14.11 -2.78 12.55
N SER A 156 13.52 -1.76 13.19
CA SER A 156 12.38 -1.04 12.60
C SER A 156 12.80 -0.30 11.32
N LEU A 157 13.97 0.33 11.31
CA LEU A 157 14.52 1.01 10.12
C LEU A 157 14.84 0.03 9.00
N LEU A 158 15.45 -1.12 9.30
CA LEU A 158 15.72 -2.16 8.31
C LEU A 158 14.42 -2.69 7.68
N ASN A 159 13.38 -2.92 8.48
CA ASN A 159 12.07 -3.34 7.97
C ASN A 159 11.46 -2.29 7.03
N LYS A 160 11.55 -0.99 7.36
CA LYS A 160 11.11 0.09 6.46
C LYS A 160 11.92 0.14 5.17
N LYS A 161 13.24 -0.05 5.25
CA LYS A 161 14.12 -0.08 4.08
C LYS A 161 13.73 -1.21 3.13
N VAL A 162 13.55 -2.42 3.65
CA VAL A 162 13.14 -3.59 2.86
C VAL A 162 11.77 -3.35 2.21
N TRP A 163 10.82 -2.79 2.95
CA TRP A 163 9.51 -2.45 2.41
C TRP A 163 9.62 -1.42 1.27
N LEU A 164 10.39 -0.34 1.45
CA LEU A 164 10.58 0.68 0.41
C LEU A 164 11.24 0.13 -0.84
N GLN A 165 12.28 -0.69 -0.69
CA GLN A 165 12.95 -1.34 -1.82
C GLN A 165 12.00 -2.24 -2.61
N LYS A 166 11.05 -2.88 -1.93
CA LYS A 166 10.06 -3.77 -2.54
C LYS A 166 8.90 -3.02 -3.17
N GLU A 167 8.31 -2.07 -2.46
CA GLU A 167 7.04 -1.43 -2.83
C GLU A 167 7.23 -0.12 -3.61
N LYS A 168 8.37 0.55 -3.42
CA LYS A 168 8.70 1.88 -3.97
C LYS A 168 10.16 1.93 -4.45
N PRO A 169 10.57 1.02 -5.38
CA PRO A 169 11.98 0.90 -5.79
C PRO A 169 12.56 2.17 -6.44
N THR A 170 11.71 3.06 -6.94
CA THR A 170 12.09 4.34 -7.55
C THR A 170 12.31 5.47 -6.54
N CYS A 171 11.96 5.29 -5.26
CA CYS A 171 12.20 6.28 -4.20
C CYS A 171 13.62 6.18 -3.63
N HIS A 172 14.63 6.40 -4.49
CA HIS A 172 16.03 6.19 -4.16
C HIS A 172 16.52 7.03 -2.98
N GLY A 173 16.17 8.32 -2.92
CA GLY A 173 16.62 9.19 -1.84
C GLY A 173 16.05 8.78 -0.50
N LEU A 174 14.78 8.39 -0.46
CA LEU A 174 14.17 7.87 0.76
C LEU A 174 14.81 6.56 1.24
N ILE A 175 15.12 5.64 0.32
CA ILE A 175 15.82 4.38 0.65
C ILE A 175 17.19 4.68 1.26
N GLU A 176 17.94 5.63 0.68
CA GLU A 176 19.25 6.05 1.20
C GLU A 176 19.15 6.73 2.57
N CYS A 177 18.07 7.47 2.84
CA CYS A 177 17.87 8.11 4.14
C CYS A 177 17.59 7.11 5.25
N VAL A 178 16.73 6.12 4.98
CA VAL A 178 16.50 5.03 5.94
C VAL A 178 17.80 4.24 6.16
N HIS A 179 18.61 4.04 5.11
CA HIS A 179 19.92 3.40 5.20
C HIS A 179 20.90 4.20 6.08
N TYR A 180 20.97 5.53 5.89
CA TYR A 180 21.78 6.42 6.72
C TYR A 180 21.36 6.38 8.19
N LEU A 181 20.06 6.50 8.46
CA LEU A 181 19.51 6.40 9.82
C LEU A 181 19.84 5.04 10.46
N THR A 182 19.75 3.96 9.68
CA THR A 182 20.10 2.61 10.15
C THR A 182 21.57 2.55 10.55
N LYS A 183 22.48 3.09 9.73
CA LYS A 183 23.92 3.15 10.06
C LYS A 183 24.14 3.91 11.36
N GLN A 184 23.54 5.09 11.52
CA GLN A 184 23.65 5.90 12.74
C GLN A 184 23.18 5.15 13.98
N CYS A 185 22.03 4.46 13.91
CA CYS A 185 21.53 3.62 15.02
C CYS A 185 22.48 2.46 15.38
N LEU A 186 23.26 1.96 14.43
CA LEU A 186 24.20 0.85 14.64
C LEU A 186 25.57 1.32 15.14
N THR A 187 25.97 2.55 14.83
CA THR A 187 27.31 3.08 15.15
C THR A 187 27.32 4.04 16.35
N ALA A 188 26.18 4.61 16.74
CA ALA A 188 26.11 5.54 17.86
C ALA A 188 26.17 4.79 19.20
N SER A 189 27.13 5.15 20.05
CA SER A 189 27.32 4.61 21.41
C SER A 189 26.26 5.10 22.42
N ILE A 190 25.47 6.11 22.05
CA ILE A 190 24.43 6.71 22.86
C ILE A 190 23.15 6.72 22.01
N SER A 191 22.17 5.90 22.40
CA SER A 191 20.83 5.95 21.79
C SER A 191 20.31 7.39 21.88
N PRO A 192 20.03 8.07 20.76
CA PRO A 192 19.57 9.44 20.83
C PRO A 192 18.22 9.47 21.54
N TRP A 193 18.18 10.00 22.77
CA TRP A 193 16.99 10.20 23.62
C TRP A 193 15.97 11.20 23.04
N PHE A 194 16.07 11.51 21.75
CA PHE A 194 15.22 12.46 21.07
C PHE A 194 14.07 11.72 20.40
N CYS A 195 12.83 12.03 20.82
CA CYS A 195 11.63 11.63 20.10
C CYS A 195 11.57 12.39 18.77
N TYR A 196 12.23 11.84 17.76
CA TYR A 196 12.12 12.33 16.40
C TYR A 196 10.86 11.75 15.76
N GLY A 197 9.91 12.60 15.42
CA GLY A 197 8.75 12.20 14.62
C GLY A 197 9.11 12.42 13.16
N PHE A 198 9.31 11.33 12.41
CA PHE A 198 9.53 11.40 10.97
C PHE A 198 8.21 11.21 10.23
N VAL A 199 7.84 12.19 9.43
CA VAL A 199 6.82 12.01 8.39
C VAL A 199 7.52 12.08 7.05
N ILE A 200 7.61 10.92 6.41
CA ILE A 200 8.17 10.79 5.07
C ILE A 200 7.01 10.94 4.09
N HIS A 201 7.06 11.91 3.19
CA HIS A 201 6.09 12.04 2.10
C HIS A 201 6.74 11.60 0.80
N ALA A 202 6.30 10.48 0.23
CA ALA A 202 6.75 10.07 -1.11
C ALA A 202 5.86 10.70 -2.20
N ASP A 203 6.47 10.85 -3.38
CA ASP A 203 6.04 11.51 -4.62
C ASP A 203 6.71 12.87 -4.93
N LYS A 204 7.59 13.37 -4.02
CA LYS A 204 8.68 14.37 -4.21
C LYS A 204 9.33 14.70 -2.85
N GLU A 205 10.11 13.73 -2.37
CA GLU A 205 10.70 13.48 -1.05
C GLU A 205 10.86 14.67 -0.06
N ILE A 206 10.04 14.70 1.00
CA ILE A 206 10.18 15.62 2.15
C ILE A 206 10.27 14.79 3.43
N ILE A 207 11.20 15.12 4.34
CA ILE A 207 11.35 14.49 5.66
C ILE A 207 11.04 15.49 6.77
N LYS A 208 9.85 15.41 7.35
CA LYS A 208 9.54 16.22 8.53
C LYS A 208 10.15 15.60 9.78
N ILE A 209 10.97 16.32 10.54
CA ILE A 209 11.60 15.85 11.79
C ILE A 209 11.12 16.71 12.97
N SER A 210 10.16 16.23 13.76
CA SER A 210 9.76 16.94 14.98
C SER A 210 10.69 16.58 16.15
N GLN A 211 11.19 17.58 16.88
CA GLN A 211 11.99 17.40 18.10
C GLN A 211 11.18 17.82 19.33
N GLY A 212 10.72 16.85 20.12
CA GLY A 212 10.01 17.11 21.37
C GLY A 212 8.60 17.71 21.21
N LYS A 213 7.95 18.06 22.34
CA LYS A 213 6.52 18.42 22.38
C LYS A 213 6.14 19.68 21.60
N ASN A 214 7.07 20.60 21.32
CA ASN A 214 6.75 21.95 20.81
C ASN A 214 7.66 22.47 19.68
N VAL A 215 8.60 21.69 19.13
CA VAL A 215 9.48 22.18 18.04
C VAL A 215 9.36 21.27 16.82
N THR A 216 8.67 21.78 15.80
CA THR A 216 8.58 21.14 14.48
C THR A 216 9.64 21.77 13.60
N LYS A 217 10.79 21.11 13.38
CA LYS A 217 11.73 21.52 12.33
C LYS A 217 11.43 20.71 11.07
N GLU A 218 11.16 21.38 9.97
CA GLU A 218 10.92 20.70 8.70
C GLU A 218 12.24 20.60 7.94
N TYR A 219 12.59 19.40 7.48
CA TYR A 219 13.76 19.18 6.64
C TYR A 219 13.31 18.65 5.27
N VAL A 220 13.64 19.36 4.20
CA VAL A 220 13.37 18.89 2.83
C VAL A 220 14.61 18.16 2.36
N LEU A 221 14.43 16.96 1.83
CA LEU A 221 15.53 16.25 1.18
C LEU A 221 15.40 16.39 -0.32
N LEU A 222 16.34 17.09 -0.92
CA LEU A 222 16.42 17.23 -2.37
C LEU A 222 17.42 16.19 -2.85
N HIS A 223 16.92 15.18 -3.55
CA HIS A 223 17.76 14.25 -4.29
C HIS A 223 17.98 14.83 -5.69
N ASP A 224 19.21 15.20 -6.01
CA ASP A 224 19.64 15.59 -7.36
C ASP A 224 20.61 14.55 -7.95
N HIS A 225 21.20 14.85 -9.10
CA HIS A 225 22.15 13.95 -9.76
C HIS A 225 23.52 13.87 -9.04
N GLU A 226 23.77 14.74 -8.06
CA GLU A 226 25.04 14.88 -7.33
C GLU A 226 24.96 14.31 -5.90
N GLY A 227 23.76 14.13 -5.34
CA GLY A 227 23.55 13.45 -4.06
C GLY A 227 22.22 13.79 -3.37
N VAL A 228 22.19 13.54 -2.06
CA VAL A 228 21.06 13.88 -1.18
C VAL A 228 21.43 15.13 -0.39
N THR A 229 20.72 16.24 -0.61
CA THR A 229 20.88 17.48 0.16
C THR A 229 19.70 17.71 1.09
N MET A 230 19.93 18.38 2.24
CA MET A 230 18.91 18.63 3.26
C MET A 230 18.70 20.14 3.46
N PHE A 231 17.45 20.60 3.49
CA PHE A 231 17.10 22.00 3.70
C PHE A 231 16.18 22.18 4.93
N PRO A 232 16.47 23.09 5.86
CA PRO A 232 17.65 23.95 5.88
C PRO A 232 18.91 23.11 6.09
N PRO A 233 20.04 23.50 5.46
CA PRO A 233 21.31 22.80 5.63
C PRO A 233 21.59 22.69 7.12
N THR A 234 21.89 21.48 7.58
CA THR A 234 22.28 21.25 8.98
C THR A 234 23.36 22.23 9.33
N LEU A 235 23.10 23.03 10.37
CA LEU A 235 24.03 23.99 10.94
C LEU A 235 25.47 23.47 10.84
N GLU A 236 26.35 24.30 10.28
CA GLU A 236 27.75 24.29 10.64
C GLU A 236 27.83 24.28 12.17
N GLN A 237 27.98 23.12 12.77
CA GLN A 237 28.46 23.02 14.14
C GLN A 237 29.95 23.36 14.06
N LYS A 238 30.25 24.67 14.14
CA LYS A 238 31.54 25.12 14.67
C LYS A 238 31.75 24.41 16.01
N LEU A 239 32.94 23.81 16.12
CA LEU A 239 33.56 23.18 17.29
C LEU A 239 33.15 23.81 18.63
#